data_AF-A0A2E4LQC4-F1
#
_entry.id   AF-A0A2E4LQC4-F1
#
_cell.length_a   1.000
_cell.length_b   1.000
_cell.length_c   1.000
_cell.angle_alpha   90.00
_cell.angle_beta   90.00
_cell.angle_gamma   90.00
#
_symmetry.space_group_name_H-M   'P 1'
#
loop_
_entity.id
_entity.type
_entity.pdbx_description
1 polymer ?
#
loop_
_entity_poly.entity_id
_entity_poly.type
_entity_poly.pdbx_seq_one_letter_code
_entity_poly.pdbx_strand_id
1 'polypeptide(L)'
;MNLKRKTQPGFTMIEIMVVVVIVAILAVIALPTYLDYVRSGYASEARTVMSNINNASKMYYQTRGEWPTEIDELERAGQLDVSRSTKLKWTFDIQLSDQGGRITAASTEEMSGGAGHQVIYDADRGKFTGYGSPEDE
;
A
#
# COMPACT_ATOMS: atom_id res chain seq x y z
N MET A 1 44.67 -0.21 -49.55
CA MET A 1 43.22 0.09 -49.41
C MET A 1 43.05 0.94 -48.15
N ASN A 2 42.97 2.27 -48.28
CA ASN A 2 42.94 3.19 -47.13
C ASN A 2 41.51 3.31 -46.59
N LEU A 3 41.25 2.75 -45.40
CA LEU A 3 39.99 2.95 -44.69
C LEU A 3 39.92 4.39 -44.16
N LYS A 4 39.05 5.22 -44.76
CA LYS A 4 38.66 6.50 -44.17
C LYS A 4 37.89 6.22 -42.86
N ARG A 5 38.51 6.50 -41.71
CA ARG A 5 37.79 6.56 -40.42
C ARG A 5 36.79 7.72 -40.51
N LYS A 6 35.49 7.41 -40.49
CA LYS A 6 34.45 8.41 -40.25
C LYS A 6 34.61 8.88 -38.80
N THR A 7 35.01 10.13 -38.60
CA THR A 7 34.90 10.79 -37.29
C THR A 7 33.43 10.93 -36.95
N GLN A 8 32.98 10.17 -35.94
CA GLN A 8 31.66 10.40 -35.36
C GLN A 8 31.71 11.71 -34.57
N PRO A 9 30.78 12.66 -34.82
CA PRO A 9 30.69 13.86 -33.99
C PRO A 9 30.36 13.44 -32.56
N GLY A 10 31.16 13.93 -31.60
CA GLY A 10 30.92 13.72 -30.17
C GLY A 10 29.86 14.67 -29.63
N PHE A 11 29.28 14.32 -28.48
CA PHE A 11 28.32 15.15 -27.74
C PHE A 11 28.98 16.45 -27.26
N THR A 12 28.24 17.56 -27.29
CA THR A 12 28.67 18.84 -26.74
C THR A 12 28.32 18.97 -25.25
N MET A 13 29.08 19.76 -24.49
CA MET A 13 28.74 20.05 -23.10
C MET A 13 27.40 20.77 -22.97
N ILE A 14 27.05 21.62 -23.94
CA ILE A 14 25.80 22.36 -23.90
C ILE A 14 24.58 21.44 -24.08
N GLU A 15 24.68 20.41 -24.92
CA GLU A 15 23.62 19.40 -25.03
C GLU A 15 23.38 18.69 -23.70
N ILE A 16 24.45 18.32 -22.99
CA ILE A 16 24.32 17.70 -21.66
C ILE A 16 23.71 18.67 -20.65
N MET A 17 24.09 19.95 -20.66
CA MET A 17 23.52 20.95 -19.75
C MET A 17 22.01 21.13 -19.94
N VAL A 18 21.55 21.26 -21.19
CA VAL A 18 20.12 21.41 -21.49
C VAL A 18 19.34 20.16 -21.07
N VAL A 19 19.88 18.97 -21.33
CA VAL A 19 19.26 17.70 -20.91
C VAL A 19 19.11 17.62 -19.39
N VAL A 20 20.15 17.96 -18.63
CA VAL A 20 20.10 17.93 -17.16
C VAL A 20 19.04 18.91 -16.62
N VAL A 21 18.93 20.11 -17.20
CA VAL A 21 17.91 21.10 -16.82
C VAL A 21 16.50 20.56 -17.05
N ILE A 22 16.24 19.95 -18.20
CA ILE A 22 14.92 19.37 -18.52
C ILE A 22 14.58 18.23 -17.55
N VAL A 23 15.53 17.31 -17.29
CA VAL A 23 15.33 16.19 -16.35
C VAL A 23 15.05 16.69 -14.94
N ALA A 24 15.72 17.76 -14.49
CA ALA A 24 15.48 18.36 -13.18
C ALA A 24 14.04 18.89 -13.04
N ILE A 25 13.51 19.58 -14.06
CA ILE A 25 12.13 20.10 -14.06
C ILE A 25 11.13 18.93 -14.01
N LEU A 26 11.34 17.90 -14.83
CA LEU A 26 10.47 16.72 -14.85
C LEU A 26 10.47 15.98 -13.52
N ALA A 27 11.62 15.84 -12.87
CA ALA A 27 11.75 15.16 -11.58
C ALA A 27 10.93 15.84 -10.47
N VAL A 28 10.87 17.18 -10.45
CA VAL A 28 10.11 17.95 -9.45
C VAL A 28 8.61 17.68 -9.54
N ILE A 29 8.07 17.48 -10.75
CA ILE A 29 6.65 17.21 -10.97
C ILE A 29 6.33 15.71 -10.80
N ALA A 30 7.22 14.86 -11.31
CA ALA A 30 7.02 13.41 -11.32
C ALA A 30 7.12 12.79 -9.91
N LEU A 31 8.05 13.25 -9.09
CA LEU A 31 8.30 12.66 -7.78
C LEU A 31 7.09 12.69 -6.83
N PRO A 32 6.43 13.84 -6.56
CA PRO A 32 5.26 13.87 -5.66
C PRO A 32 4.13 12.97 -6.18
N THR A 33 3.84 13.05 -7.48
CA THR A 33 2.81 12.21 -8.13
C THR A 33 3.12 10.71 -7.98
N TYR A 34 4.39 10.33 -8.12
CA TYR A 34 4.82 8.94 -7.94
C TYR A 34 4.65 8.47 -6.50
N LEU A 35 4.99 9.32 -5.52
CA LEU A 35 4.80 9.00 -4.10
C LEU A 35 3.32 8.83 -3.75
N ASP A 36 2.44 9.69 -4.27
CA ASP A 36 0.99 9.59 -4.05
C ASP A 36 0.41 8.31 -4.69
N TYR A 37 0.92 7.92 -5.86
CA TYR A 37 0.55 6.66 -6.51
C TYR A 37 0.95 5.45 -5.65
N VAL A 38 2.17 5.45 -5.12
CA VAL A 38 2.65 4.39 -4.21
C VAL A 38 1.85 4.35 -2.91
N ARG A 39 1.55 5.51 -2.31
CA ARG A 39 0.67 5.65 -1.13
C ARG A 39 -0.70 5.04 -1.36
N SER A 40 -1.33 5.40 -2.48
CA SER A 40 -2.63 4.86 -2.88
C SER A 40 -2.60 3.34 -3.11
N GLY A 41 -1.50 2.84 -3.67
CA GLY A 41 -1.27 1.40 -3.85
C GLY A 41 -1.23 0.64 -2.52
N TYR A 42 -0.47 1.15 -1.54
CA TYR A 42 -0.41 0.56 -0.20
C TYR A 42 -1.76 0.62 0.52
N ALA A 43 -2.48 1.74 0.43
CA ALA A 43 -3.82 1.86 1.01
C ALA A 43 -4.80 0.87 0.36
N SER A 44 -4.73 0.67 -0.95
CA SER A 44 -5.56 -0.30 -1.68
C SER A 44 -5.26 -1.75 -1.27
N GLU A 45 -3.97 -2.09 -1.09
CA GLU A 45 -3.54 -3.39 -0.56
C GLU A 45 -4.18 -3.66 0.82
N ALA A 46 -4.06 -2.70 1.75
CA ALA A 46 -4.65 -2.82 3.08
C ALA A 46 -6.18 -2.99 3.02
N ARG A 47 -6.89 -2.17 2.24
CA ARG A 47 -8.36 -2.24 2.08
C ARG A 47 -8.83 -3.59 1.58
N THR A 48 -8.11 -4.17 0.62
CA THR A 48 -8.40 -5.50 0.07
C THR A 48 -8.30 -6.56 1.16
N VAL A 49 -7.21 -6.54 1.93
CA VAL A 49 -6.97 -7.51 3.01
C VAL A 49 -7.98 -7.34 4.14
N MET A 50 -8.30 -6.10 4.54
CA MET A 50 -9.31 -5.81 5.55
C MET A 50 -10.71 -6.28 5.16
N SER A 51 -11.06 -6.18 3.87
CA SER A 51 -12.33 -6.72 3.35
C SER A 51 -12.36 -8.25 3.48
N ASN A 52 -11.25 -8.92 3.20
CA ASN A 52 -11.11 -10.36 3.39
C ASN A 52 -11.17 -10.74 4.88
N ILE A 53 -10.51 -9.98 5.76
CA ILE A 53 -10.58 -10.16 7.21
C ILE A 53 -12.03 -10.03 7.70
N ASN A 54 -12.78 -9.02 7.26
CA ASN A 54 -14.18 -8.84 7.65
C ASN A 54 -15.05 -10.04 7.24
N ASN A 55 -14.90 -10.52 6.00
CA ASN A 55 -15.64 -11.67 5.51
C ASN A 55 -15.26 -12.96 6.26
N ALA A 56 -13.97 -13.19 6.49
CA ALA A 56 -13.48 -14.31 7.27
C ALA A 56 -13.96 -14.24 8.73
N SER A 57 -14.01 -13.05 9.33
CA SER A 57 -14.51 -12.83 10.68
C SER A 57 -15.99 -13.17 10.82
N LYS A 58 -16.80 -12.83 9.80
CA LYS A 58 -18.22 -13.23 9.75
C LYS A 58 -18.36 -14.75 9.67
N MET A 59 -17.53 -15.42 8.87
CA MET A 59 -17.52 -16.89 8.78
C MET A 59 -17.07 -17.54 10.09
N TYR A 60 -16.06 -16.97 10.75
CA TYR A 60 -15.56 -17.39 12.06
C TYR A 60 -16.67 -17.33 13.09
N TYR A 61 -17.38 -16.19 13.17
CA TYR A 61 -18.52 -16.00 14.05
C TYR A 61 -19.65 -17.01 13.76
N GLN A 62 -19.99 -17.25 12.50
CA GLN A 62 -21.01 -18.25 12.13
C GLN A 62 -20.66 -19.68 12.58
N THR A 63 -19.37 -19.99 12.66
CA THR A 63 -18.89 -21.34 13.02
C THR A 63 -18.70 -21.51 14.52
N ARG A 64 -18.29 -20.44 15.22
CA ARG A 64 -17.85 -20.50 16.63
C ARG A 64 -18.73 -19.72 17.60
N GLY A 65 -19.56 -18.81 17.13
CA GLY A 65 -20.42 -17.93 17.94
C GLY A 65 -19.69 -16.77 18.61
N GLU A 66 -18.40 -16.60 18.33
CA GLU A 66 -17.55 -15.55 18.89
C GLU A 66 -16.79 -14.85 17.77
N TRP A 67 -16.54 -13.54 17.93
CA TRP A 67 -15.77 -12.76 16.96
C TRP A 67 -14.26 -13.00 17.16
N PRO A 68 -13.46 -13.08 16.07
CA PRO A 68 -12.02 -13.16 16.21
C PRO A 68 -11.47 -11.82 16.70
N THR A 69 -10.39 -11.90 17.47
CA THR A 69 -9.66 -10.74 17.99
C THR A 69 -8.33 -10.55 17.28
N GLU A 70 -7.80 -11.62 16.67
CA GLU A 70 -6.52 -11.61 15.97
C GLU A 70 -6.62 -12.29 14.61
N ILE A 71 -5.78 -11.86 13.67
CA ILE A 71 -5.73 -12.42 12.32
C ILE A 71 -5.30 -13.90 12.31
N ASP A 72 -4.46 -14.29 13.26
CA ASP A 72 -3.95 -15.65 13.42
C ASP A 72 -5.08 -16.66 13.70
N GLU A 73 -6.16 -16.24 14.35
CA GLU A 73 -7.32 -17.10 14.61
C GLU A 73 -8.03 -17.47 13.30
N LEU A 74 -8.13 -16.52 12.38
CA LEU A 74 -8.70 -16.70 11.05
C LEU A 74 -7.82 -17.61 10.17
N GLU A 75 -6.50 -17.46 10.26
CA GLU A 75 -5.55 -18.32 9.54
C GLU A 75 -5.60 -19.76 10.08
N ARG A 76 -5.61 -19.95 11.40
CA ARG A 76 -5.71 -21.29 12.03
C ARG A 76 -7.06 -21.97 11.76
N ALA A 77 -8.12 -21.19 11.60
CA ALA A 77 -9.44 -21.68 11.18
C ALA A 77 -9.50 -22.03 9.68
N GLY A 78 -8.46 -21.72 8.90
CA GLY A 78 -8.41 -21.94 7.45
C GLY A 78 -9.34 -21.03 6.66
N GLN A 79 -9.75 -19.90 7.24
CA GLN A 79 -10.72 -18.97 6.67
C GLN A 79 -10.06 -17.76 5.99
N LEU A 80 -8.76 -17.55 6.25
CA LEU A 80 -7.96 -16.48 5.69
C LEU A 80 -6.53 -16.98 5.48
N ASP A 81 -5.87 -16.50 4.44
CA ASP A 81 -4.41 -16.63 4.27
C ASP A 81 -3.88 -15.26 3.85
N VAL A 82 -3.02 -14.66 4.68
CA VAL A 82 -2.40 -13.37 4.37
C VAL A 82 -0.94 -13.58 4.03
N SER A 83 -0.57 -13.10 2.84
CA SER A 83 0.80 -13.22 2.35
C SER A 83 1.81 -12.66 3.35
N ARG A 84 2.98 -13.29 3.45
CA ARG A 84 4.07 -12.81 4.31
C ARG A 84 4.45 -11.37 3.98
N SER A 85 4.47 -10.99 2.70
CA SER A 85 4.76 -9.61 2.29
C SER A 85 3.77 -8.59 2.83
N THR A 86 2.49 -8.94 2.93
CA THR A 86 1.49 -8.05 3.52
C THR A 86 1.67 -7.99 5.03
N LYS A 87 1.90 -9.12 5.71
CA LYS A 87 2.18 -9.15 7.15
C LYS A 87 3.45 -8.41 7.56
N LEU A 88 4.44 -8.33 6.65
CA LEU A 88 5.61 -7.50 6.87
C LEU A 88 5.29 -6.02 6.82
N LYS A 89 4.39 -5.56 5.93
CA LYS A 89 4.04 -4.14 5.77
C LYS A 89 2.96 -3.66 6.72
N TRP A 90 2.05 -4.55 7.13
CA TRP A 90 0.82 -4.22 7.84
C TRP A 90 0.58 -5.15 9.04
N THR A 91 0.25 -4.55 10.17
CA THR A 91 -0.36 -5.24 11.31
C THR A 91 -1.85 -4.95 11.36
N PHE A 92 -2.67 -5.95 11.64
CA PHE A 92 -4.13 -5.83 11.66
C PHE A 92 -4.67 -6.06 13.08
N ASP A 93 -5.45 -5.11 13.57
CA ASP A 93 -6.22 -5.20 14.82
C ASP A 93 -7.70 -5.37 14.49
N ILE A 94 -8.36 -6.34 15.11
CA ILE A 94 -9.75 -6.71 14.85
C ILE A 94 -10.59 -6.42 16.09
N GLN A 95 -11.53 -5.48 15.96
CA GLN A 95 -12.47 -5.09 17.01
C GLN A 95 -13.89 -5.18 16.47
N LEU A 96 -14.37 -6.40 16.26
CA LEU A 96 -15.72 -6.68 15.72
C LEU A 96 -16.65 -7.21 16.81
N SER A 97 -17.94 -6.89 16.65
CA SER A 97 -19.02 -7.30 17.54
C SER A 97 -20.34 -7.41 16.77
N ASP A 98 -21.39 -7.92 17.42
CA ASP A 98 -22.73 -8.01 16.83
C ASP A 98 -23.35 -6.63 16.54
N GLN A 99 -22.85 -5.59 17.19
CA GLN A 99 -23.27 -4.20 16.99
C GLN A 99 -22.35 -3.43 16.05
N GLY A 100 -21.50 -4.12 15.28
CA GLY A 100 -20.51 -3.50 14.40
C GLY A 100 -19.11 -3.48 14.99
N GLY A 101 -18.29 -2.52 14.59
CA GLY A 101 -16.90 -2.45 15.03
C GLY A 101 -15.94 -1.90 13.98
N ARG A 102 -14.64 -2.10 14.21
CA ARG A 102 -13.59 -1.62 13.33
C ARG A 102 -12.50 -2.66 13.10
N ILE A 103 -11.88 -2.60 11.94
CA ILE A 103 -10.60 -3.26 11.64
C ILE A 103 -9.59 -2.14 11.40
N THR A 104 -8.44 -2.22 12.03
CA THR A 104 -7.35 -1.23 11.86
C THR A 104 -6.15 -1.91 11.24
N ALA A 105 -5.65 -1.38 10.13
CA ALA A 105 -4.37 -1.76 9.55
C ALA A 105 -3.35 -0.66 9.86
N ALA A 106 -2.24 -0.99 10.54
CA ALA A 106 -1.15 -0.06 10.83
C ALA A 106 0.12 -0.45 10.07
N SER A 107 0.77 0.53 9.43
CA SER A 107 1.99 0.28 8.66
C SER A 107 3.21 0.08 9.58
N THR A 108 4.08 -0.84 9.18
CA THR A 108 5.31 -1.18 9.88
C THR A 108 6.51 -0.41 9.31
N GLU A 109 7.67 -0.54 9.96
CA GLU A 109 8.94 0.01 9.45
C GLU A 109 9.43 -0.68 8.16
N GLU A 110 8.96 -1.90 7.88
CA GLU A 110 9.35 -2.65 6.68
C GLU A 110 8.59 -2.18 5.43
N MET A 111 7.51 -1.41 5.59
CA MET A 111 6.80 -0.81 4.45
C MET A 111 7.63 0.32 3.86
N SER A 112 7.93 0.28 2.55
CA SER A 112 8.73 1.34 1.90
C SER A 112 8.07 2.73 1.95
N GLY A 113 6.75 2.79 2.17
CA GLY A 113 6.02 4.03 2.42
C GLY A 113 6.15 4.59 3.85
N GLY A 114 6.84 3.89 4.76
CA GLY A 114 7.08 4.33 6.14
C GLY A 114 6.07 3.81 7.16
N ALA A 115 6.50 3.73 8.43
CA ALA A 115 5.65 3.35 9.55
C ALA A 115 4.68 4.48 9.97
N GLY A 116 3.66 4.13 10.76
CA GLY A 116 2.77 5.09 11.42
C GLY A 116 1.53 5.49 10.60
N HIS A 117 1.34 4.93 9.41
CA HIS A 117 0.12 5.11 8.63
C HIS A 117 -0.96 4.12 9.09
N GLN A 118 -2.21 4.56 9.14
CA GLN A 118 -3.33 3.71 9.54
C GLN A 118 -4.48 3.76 8.54
N VAL A 119 -4.99 2.60 8.16
CA VAL A 119 -6.26 2.45 7.43
C VAL A 119 -7.27 1.85 8.39
N ILE A 120 -8.43 2.49 8.54
CA ILE A 120 -9.49 2.03 9.44
C ILE A 120 -10.70 1.66 8.59
N TYR A 121 -11.23 0.45 8.80
CA TYR A 121 -12.48 0.00 8.23
C TYR A 121 -13.54 0.01 9.32
N ASP A 122 -14.56 0.85 9.13
CA ASP A 122 -15.75 0.92 9.96
C ASP A 122 -16.77 -0.10 9.44
N ALA A 123 -17.00 -1.16 10.21
CA ALA A 123 -17.85 -2.29 9.81
C ALA A 123 -19.34 -1.93 9.83
N ASP A 124 -19.74 -0.95 10.64
CA ASP A 124 -21.10 -0.42 10.72
C ASP A 124 -21.47 0.33 9.44
N ARG A 125 -20.56 1.17 8.95
CA ARG A 125 -20.78 2.05 7.80
C ARG A 125 -20.25 1.49 6.49
N GLY A 126 -19.47 0.41 6.55
CA GLY A 126 -18.76 -0.14 5.40
C GLY A 126 -17.77 0.87 4.78
N LYS A 127 -17.27 1.82 5.56
CA LYS A 127 -16.44 2.94 5.09
C LYS A 127 -15.00 2.76 5.55
N PHE A 128 -14.06 3.11 4.67
CA PHE A 128 -12.64 3.17 5.00
C PHE A 128 -12.19 4.62 5.23
N THR A 129 -11.41 4.85 6.28
CA THR A 129 -10.83 6.15 6.66
C THR A 129 -9.32 6.04 6.92
N GLY A 130 -8.64 7.18 7.02
CA GLY A 130 -7.19 7.26 7.23
C GLY A 130 -6.39 7.13 5.93
N TYR A 131 -5.23 6.50 6.00
CA TYR A 131 -4.20 6.45 4.95
C TYR A 131 -4.78 6.13 3.56
N GLY A 132 -4.54 7.06 2.64
CA GLY A 132 -4.98 6.98 1.24
C GLY A 132 -6.50 7.09 1.05
N SER A 133 -7.25 7.56 2.06
CA SER A 133 -8.60 8.09 1.86
C SER A 133 -8.52 9.54 1.38
N PRO A 134 -9.50 10.03 0.62
CA PRO A 134 -9.57 11.44 0.20
C PRO A 134 -9.81 12.42 1.36
N GLU A 135 -10.08 11.93 2.58
CA GLU A 135 -10.18 12.73 3.81
C GLU A 135 -8.81 13.01 4.45
N ASP A 136 -7.74 12.49 3.85
CA ASP A 136 -6.38 12.38 4.36
C ASP A 136 -5.38 13.27 3.56
N GLU A 137 -5.94 14.17 2.72
CA GLU A 137 -5.30 15.22 1.90
C GLU A 137 -5.87 16.59 2.28
#